data_AF-A0A7Z1N236-F1
#
_entry.id   AF-A0A7Z1N236-F1
#
_cell.length_a   1.000
_cell.length_b   1.000
_cell.length_c   1.000
_cell.angle_alpha   90.00
_cell.angle_beta   90.00
_cell.angle_gamma   90.00
#
_symmetry.space_group_name_H-M   'P 1'
#
loop_
_entity.id
_entity.type
_entity.pdbx_description
1 polymer ?
#
loop_
_entity_poly.entity_id
_entity_poly.type
_entity_poly.pdbx_seq_one_letter_code
_entity_poly.pdbx_strand_id
1 'polypeptide(L)'
;NNAVWRPVLAALYWIRSKVDGGCRFVPLQDVPIDEVIPARWRSSVIDDDGRVNRISYELCVLTQLRDRIRSKEIWVVGADRYRNPDDDLPKDFEIRRDAYYSGLSLTPDAQAFCASIREELERELLLLNANIPQNDKVRLLWRGDNRISITPFKPLPEPKDLASIKSEIGQRWPMTGLLDVLKEAALDTGLMDAFETSASRVTLSKAALAQRLLLCLYGLGTNAGLKRVAGATPDVSYEELLHVHRRFIHAPA
;
A
#
# COMPACT_ATOMS: atom_id res chain seq x y z
N ASN A 1 -5.71 18.63 -19.16
CA ASN A 1 -6.74 18.93 -18.15
C ASN A 1 -6.25 19.70 -16.94
N ASN A 2 -5.05 19.47 -16.38
CA ASN A 2 -4.63 20.21 -15.19
C ASN A 2 -3.61 21.33 -15.52
N ALA A 3 -4.05 22.60 -15.51
CA ALA A 3 -3.19 23.75 -15.75
C ALA A 3 -2.23 24.04 -14.57
N VAL A 4 -2.62 23.63 -13.36
CA VAL A 4 -1.89 23.87 -12.10
C VAL A 4 -0.51 23.19 -12.10
N TRP A 5 -0.34 22.08 -12.81
CA TRP A 5 0.92 21.32 -12.83
C TRP A 5 1.76 21.52 -14.09
N ARG A 6 1.37 22.46 -14.96
CA ARG A 6 2.19 22.89 -16.10
C ARG A 6 3.58 23.39 -15.70
N PRO A 7 3.78 24.09 -14.55
CA PRO A 7 5.11 24.49 -14.11
C PRO A 7 6.06 23.30 -13.89
N VAL A 8 5.58 22.18 -13.34
CA VAL A 8 6.39 20.96 -13.13
C VAL A 8 6.79 20.33 -14.47
N LEU A 9 5.90 20.34 -15.46
CA LEU A 9 6.23 19.87 -16.81
C LEU A 9 7.22 20.81 -17.51
N ALA A 10 7.06 22.13 -17.37
CA ALA A 10 8.00 23.12 -17.89
C ALA A 10 9.40 22.95 -17.28
N ALA A 11 9.47 22.70 -15.97
CA ALA A 11 10.71 22.35 -15.27
C ALA A 11 11.33 21.06 -15.81
N LEU A 12 10.53 20.02 -16.07
CA LEU A 12 11.01 18.78 -16.68
C LEU A 12 11.59 19.00 -18.08
N TYR A 13 10.92 19.80 -18.92
CA TYR A 13 11.42 20.17 -20.25
C TYR A 13 12.74 20.95 -20.16
N TRP A 14 12.83 21.87 -19.19
CA TRP A 14 14.06 22.60 -18.94
C TRP A 14 15.21 21.67 -18.54
N ILE A 15 14.98 20.74 -17.59
CA ILE A 15 15.97 19.73 -17.19
C ILE A 15 16.43 18.93 -18.41
N ARG A 16 15.48 18.45 -19.23
CA ARG A 16 15.77 17.69 -20.47
C ARG A 16 16.63 18.49 -21.45
N SER A 17 16.41 19.79 -21.59
CA SER A 17 17.19 20.66 -22.47
C SER A 17 18.62 20.92 -21.98
N LYS A 18 18.91 20.64 -20.70
CA LYS A 18 20.20 20.89 -20.05
C LYS A 18 20.94 19.62 -19.61
N VAL A 19 20.45 18.43 -19.98
CA VAL A 19 21.04 17.14 -19.59
C VAL A 19 22.55 17.10 -19.87
N ASP A 20 22.99 17.55 -21.04
CA ASP A 20 24.41 17.53 -21.46
C ASP A 20 25.23 18.74 -20.95
N GLY A 21 24.60 19.70 -20.29
CA GLY A 21 25.29 20.86 -19.72
C GLY A 21 26.02 20.49 -18.43
N GLY A 22 27.30 20.85 -18.29
CA GLY A 22 28.09 20.57 -17.07
C GLY A 22 27.87 21.52 -15.88
N CYS A 23 26.88 22.43 -15.96
CA CYS A 23 26.73 23.51 -14.96
C CYS A 23 26.03 23.03 -13.69
N ARG A 24 26.71 23.19 -12.54
CA ARG A 24 26.18 22.89 -11.20
C ARG A 24 25.22 23.97 -10.69
N PHE A 25 25.41 25.21 -11.10
CA PHE A 25 24.60 26.35 -10.70
C PHE A 25 24.02 27.04 -11.93
N VAL A 26 22.78 27.51 -11.80
CA VAL A 26 22.04 28.20 -12.86
C VAL A 26 21.45 29.50 -12.31
N PRO A 27 21.45 30.61 -13.07
CA PRO A 27 20.75 31.83 -12.70
C PRO A 27 19.25 31.60 -12.46
N LEU A 28 18.69 32.30 -11.48
CA LEU A 28 17.28 32.18 -11.08
C LEU A 28 16.30 32.44 -12.25
N GLN A 29 16.62 33.43 -13.08
CA GLN A 29 15.83 33.82 -14.25
C GLN A 29 15.76 32.76 -15.36
N ASP A 30 16.72 31.82 -15.38
CA ASP A 30 16.82 30.82 -16.44
C ASP A 30 16.09 29.51 -16.10
N VAL A 31 15.47 29.43 -14.91
CA VAL A 31 14.86 28.20 -14.37
C VAL A 31 13.41 28.43 -13.93
N PRO A 32 12.47 27.53 -14.27
CA PRO A 32 11.10 27.60 -13.74
C PRO A 32 11.06 27.37 -12.22
N ILE A 33 10.76 28.39 -11.42
CA ILE A 33 10.80 28.29 -9.95
C ILE A 33 9.42 28.38 -9.31
N ASP A 34 8.55 29.21 -9.88
CA ASP A 34 7.22 29.44 -9.35
C ASP A 34 6.39 28.16 -9.40
N GLU A 35 5.80 27.81 -8.26
CA GLU A 35 4.99 26.58 -8.05
C GLU A 35 5.76 25.24 -8.25
N VAL A 36 7.06 25.31 -8.58
CA VAL A 36 7.95 24.14 -8.76
C VAL A 36 8.82 23.87 -7.52
N ILE A 37 9.10 24.88 -6.70
CA ILE A 37 9.90 24.70 -5.48
C ILE A 37 9.01 24.93 -4.26
N PRO A 38 8.66 23.87 -3.49
CA PRO A 38 7.96 24.04 -2.22
C PRO A 38 8.76 24.91 -1.26
N ALA A 39 8.07 25.71 -0.43
CA ALA A 39 8.73 26.66 0.49
C ALA A 39 9.82 26.01 1.35
N ARG A 40 9.56 24.79 1.85
CA ARG A 40 10.51 24.00 2.66
C ARG A 40 11.81 23.64 1.95
N TRP A 41 11.85 23.63 0.61
CA TRP A 41 13.03 23.26 -0.17
C TRP A 41 13.78 24.47 -0.72
N ARG A 42 13.21 25.68 -0.62
CA ARG A 42 13.81 26.89 -1.21
C ARG A 42 15.24 27.14 -0.73
N SER A 43 15.51 27.04 0.56
CA SER A 43 16.86 27.23 1.14
C SER A 43 17.87 26.15 0.75
N SER A 44 17.41 24.99 0.27
CA SER A 44 18.28 23.89 -0.20
C SER A 44 18.53 23.94 -1.71
N VAL A 45 17.69 24.67 -2.45
CA VAL A 45 17.72 24.76 -3.90
C VAL A 45 18.29 26.09 -4.38
N ILE A 46 18.03 27.19 -3.67
CA ILE A 46 18.50 28.53 -3.96
C ILE A 46 19.55 28.91 -2.92
N ASP A 47 20.75 29.29 -3.36
CA ASP A 47 21.82 29.76 -2.48
C ASP A 47 21.64 31.25 -2.10
N ASP A 48 22.47 31.73 -1.16
CA ASP A 48 22.43 33.12 -0.67
C ASP A 48 22.76 34.15 -1.77
N ASP A 49 23.45 33.72 -2.84
CA ASP A 49 23.77 34.53 -4.02
C ASP A 49 22.62 34.55 -5.05
N GLY A 50 21.49 33.90 -4.77
CA GLY A 50 20.33 33.83 -5.66
C GLY A 50 20.54 32.90 -6.87
N ARG A 51 21.43 31.92 -6.79
CA ARG A 51 21.66 30.90 -7.82
C ARG A 51 20.98 29.60 -7.44
N VAL A 52 20.48 28.90 -8.46
CA VAL A 52 19.82 27.61 -8.31
C VAL A 52 20.85 26.49 -8.39
N ASN A 53 20.98 25.69 -7.34
CA ASN A 53 21.72 24.43 -7.38
C ASN A 53 20.93 23.43 -8.23
N ARG A 54 21.50 23.07 -9.39
CA ARG A 54 20.82 22.22 -10.37
C ARG A 54 20.45 20.86 -9.82
N ILE A 55 21.34 20.21 -9.06
CA ILE A 55 21.07 18.86 -8.51
C ILE A 55 19.93 18.91 -7.50
N SER A 56 19.96 19.90 -6.60
CA SER A 56 18.87 20.11 -5.63
C SER A 56 17.55 20.41 -6.34
N TYR A 57 17.60 21.21 -7.41
CA TYR A 57 16.43 21.54 -8.23
C TYR A 57 15.87 20.31 -8.96
N GLU A 58 16.71 19.54 -9.64
CA GLU A 58 16.30 18.29 -10.31
C GLU A 58 15.64 17.32 -9.34
N LEU A 59 16.25 17.11 -8.16
CA LEU A 59 15.67 16.28 -7.11
C LEU A 59 14.30 16.81 -6.65
N CYS A 60 14.18 18.14 -6.53
CA CYS A 60 12.92 18.79 -6.17
C CYS A 60 11.82 18.53 -7.21
N VAL A 61 12.15 18.76 -8.49
CA VAL A 61 11.24 18.54 -9.63
C VAL A 61 10.83 17.08 -9.73
N LEU A 62 11.77 16.14 -9.62
CA LEU A 62 11.48 14.70 -9.67
C LEU A 62 10.64 14.23 -8.48
N THR A 63 10.87 14.80 -7.29
CA THR A 63 10.04 14.53 -6.11
C THR A 63 8.61 15.01 -6.33
N GLN A 64 8.44 16.24 -6.82
CA GLN A 64 7.12 16.76 -7.17
C GLN A 64 6.45 15.92 -8.25
N LEU A 65 7.17 15.59 -9.33
CA LEU A 65 6.66 14.76 -10.42
C LEU A 65 6.16 13.41 -9.90
N ARG A 66 6.95 12.73 -9.07
CA ARG A 66 6.55 11.45 -8.46
C ARG A 66 5.26 11.60 -7.67
N ASP A 67 5.16 12.62 -6.84
CA ASP A 67 3.97 12.83 -6.00
C ASP A 67 2.73 13.13 -6.86
N ARG A 68 2.88 13.91 -7.95
CA ARG A 68 1.80 14.21 -8.91
C ARG A 68 1.40 13.04 -9.80
N ILE A 69 2.34 12.17 -10.14
CA ILE A 69 2.04 10.91 -10.83
C ILE A 69 1.26 9.97 -9.91
N ARG A 70 1.64 9.90 -8.63
CA ARG A 70 0.93 9.08 -7.63
C ARG A 70 -0.49 9.57 -7.36
N SER A 71 -0.73 10.88 -7.38
CA SER A 71 -2.08 11.46 -7.26
C SER A 71 -2.87 11.44 -8.58
N LYS A 72 -2.30 10.90 -9.67
CA LYS A 72 -2.85 10.93 -11.03
C LYS A 72 -3.16 12.36 -11.55
N GLU A 73 -2.53 13.38 -10.99
CA GLU A 73 -2.63 14.76 -11.48
C GLU A 73 -1.74 15.01 -12.70
N ILE A 74 -0.67 14.25 -12.82
CA ILE A 74 0.13 14.04 -14.03
C ILE A 74 0.02 12.55 -14.37
N TRP A 75 -0.14 12.21 -15.64
CA TRP A 75 -0.22 10.82 -16.10
C TRP A 75 0.77 10.56 -17.23
N VAL A 76 1.07 9.28 -17.43
CA VAL A 76 1.97 8.82 -18.48
C VAL A 76 1.15 8.09 -19.54
N VAL A 77 1.20 8.61 -20.77
CA VAL A 77 0.53 7.99 -21.91
C VAL A 77 1.15 6.61 -22.16
N GLY A 78 0.30 5.58 -22.24
CA GLY A 78 0.71 4.18 -22.43
C GLY A 78 1.09 3.43 -21.15
N ALA A 79 1.16 4.10 -20.00
CA ALA A 79 1.25 3.40 -18.71
C ALA A 79 -0.12 2.85 -18.32
N ASP A 80 -0.17 1.72 -17.61
CA ASP A 80 -1.44 1.21 -17.05
C ASP A 80 -1.71 1.79 -15.65
N ARG A 81 -0.79 1.58 -14.70
CA ARG A 81 -0.91 2.08 -13.32
C ARG A 81 -1.06 3.61 -13.22
N TYR A 82 -0.38 4.34 -14.10
CA TYR A 82 -0.32 5.81 -14.10
C TYR A 82 -1.00 6.42 -15.33
N ARG A 83 -2.03 5.76 -15.86
CA ARG A 83 -2.84 6.27 -16.97
C ARG A 83 -3.71 7.46 -16.55
N ASN A 84 -4.25 8.14 -17.55
CA ASN A 84 -5.19 9.22 -17.36
C ASN A 84 -6.43 8.72 -16.59
N PRO A 85 -6.73 9.26 -15.39
CA PRO A 85 -7.91 8.85 -14.62
C PRO A 85 -9.22 9.15 -15.34
N ASP A 86 -9.26 10.17 -16.21
CA ASP A 86 -10.47 10.51 -16.96
C ASP A 86 -10.91 9.39 -17.90
N ASP A 87 -10.00 8.50 -18.29
CA ASP A 87 -10.31 7.35 -19.17
C ASP A 87 -10.92 6.17 -18.40
N ASP A 88 -10.86 6.20 -17.06
CA ASP A 88 -11.55 5.25 -16.19
C ASP A 88 -13.01 5.65 -15.92
N LEU A 89 -13.41 6.87 -16.30
CA LEU A 89 -14.73 7.42 -16.03
C LEU A 89 -15.65 7.32 -17.26
N PRO A 90 -16.98 7.14 -17.06
CA PRO A 90 -17.96 7.20 -18.14
C PRO A 90 -17.91 8.56 -18.86
N LYS A 91 -17.66 8.55 -20.18
CA LYS A 91 -17.58 9.78 -20.99
C LYS A 91 -18.95 10.42 -21.26
N ASP A 92 -20.02 9.66 -21.03
CA ASP A 92 -21.42 10.03 -21.23
C ASP A 92 -22.13 10.44 -19.93
N PHE A 93 -21.39 10.63 -18.82
CA PHE A 93 -21.96 10.95 -17.51
C PHE A 93 -22.89 12.17 -17.54
N GLU A 94 -22.48 13.27 -18.19
CA GLU A 94 -23.31 14.49 -18.28
C GLU A 94 -24.62 14.24 -19.04
N ILE A 95 -24.61 13.33 -20.03
CA ILE A 95 -25.79 13.01 -20.86
C ILE A 95 -26.72 12.05 -20.14
N ARG A 96 -26.15 11.06 -19.43
CA ARG A 96 -26.88 9.96 -18.78
C ARG A 96 -26.96 10.11 -17.27
N ARG A 97 -26.76 11.31 -16.77
CA ARG A 97 -26.69 11.62 -15.34
C ARG A 97 -27.86 11.00 -14.59
N ASP A 98 -29.09 11.27 -15.03
CA ASP A 98 -30.32 10.76 -14.38
C ASP A 98 -30.38 9.23 -14.35
N ALA A 99 -29.95 8.56 -15.42
CA ALA A 99 -29.93 7.10 -15.49
C ALA A 99 -28.90 6.50 -14.51
N TYR A 100 -27.74 7.13 -14.35
CA TYR A 100 -26.73 6.70 -13.38
C TYR A 100 -27.20 6.89 -11.94
N TYR A 101 -27.76 8.06 -11.61
CA TYR A 101 -28.31 8.33 -10.28
C TYR A 101 -29.45 7.34 -9.96
N SER A 102 -30.37 7.11 -10.90
CA SER A 102 -31.47 6.15 -10.72
C SER A 102 -30.95 4.71 -10.53
N GLY A 103 -29.97 4.26 -11.32
CA GLY A 103 -29.39 2.92 -11.20
C GLY A 103 -28.66 2.68 -9.87
N LEU A 104 -28.16 3.74 -9.24
CA LEU A 104 -27.52 3.69 -7.92
C LEU A 104 -28.49 3.95 -6.76
N SER A 105 -29.78 4.19 -7.04
CA SER A 105 -30.76 4.65 -6.06
C SER A 105 -30.33 5.94 -5.33
N LEU A 106 -29.65 6.85 -6.04
CA LEU A 106 -29.16 8.12 -5.51
C LEU A 106 -29.99 9.29 -6.05
N THR A 107 -30.12 10.35 -5.24
CA THR A 107 -30.73 11.60 -5.67
C THR A 107 -29.73 12.46 -6.46
N PRO A 108 -30.16 13.17 -7.52
CA PRO A 108 -29.32 14.14 -8.22
C PRO A 108 -29.07 15.42 -7.39
N ASP A 109 -29.86 15.66 -6.34
CA ASP A 109 -29.69 16.79 -5.42
C ASP A 109 -28.65 16.47 -4.33
N ALA A 110 -27.47 17.07 -4.48
CA ALA A 110 -26.37 16.90 -3.54
C ALA A 110 -26.69 17.40 -2.12
N GLN A 111 -27.51 18.44 -1.97
CA GLN A 111 -27.88 18.97 -0.65
C GLN A 111 -28.85 18.04 0.05
N ALA A 112 -29.85 17.53 -0.67
CA ALA A 112 -30.78 16.54 -0.14
C ALA A 112 -30.07 15.25 0.28
N PHE A 113 -29.13 14.75 -0.54
CA PHE A 113 -28.31 13.58 -0.18
C PHE A 113 -27.47 13.83 1.08
N CYS A 114 -26.77 14.97 1.14
CA CYS A 114 -25.93 15.28 2.31
C CYS A 114 -26.77 15.45 3.58
N ALA A 115 -27.96 16.05 3.47
CA ALA A 115 -28.90 16.17 4.58
C ALA A 115 -29.35 14.79 5.07
N SER A 116 -29.76 13.89 4.16
CA SER A 116 -30.23 12.55 4.55
C SER A 116 -29.14 11.74 5.25
N ILE A 117 -27.90 11.79 4.77
CA ILE A 117 -26.77 11.10 5.41
C ILE A 117 -26.46 11.68 6.80
N ARG A 118 -26.57 13.01 6.98
CA ARG A 118 -26.38 13.64 8.30
C ARG A 118 -27.46 13.23 9.28
N GLU A 119 -28.73 13.25 8.84
CA GLU A 119 -29.86 12.82 9.66
C GLU A 119 -29.74 11.34 10.05
N GLU A 120 -29.37 10.47 9.11
CA GLU A 120 -29.11 9.05 9.39
C GLU A 120 -27.97 8.90 10.40
N LEU A 121 -26.84 9.57 10.19
CA LEU A 121 -25.71 9.53 11.12
C LEU A 121 -26.12 9.99 12.53
N GLU A 122 -26.82 11.11 12.65
CA GLU A 122 -27.27 11.63 13.94
C GLU A 122 -28.22 10.65 14.63
N ARG A 123 -29.19 10.10 13.88
CA ARG A 123 -30.12 9.09 14.40
C ARG A 123 -29.38 7.85 14.88
N GLU A 124 -28.47 7.28 14.08
CA GLU A 124 -27.73 6.08 14.46
C GLU A 124 -26.78 6.33 15.65
N LEU A 125 -26.19 7.52 15.77
CA LEU A 125 -25.39 7.90 16.93
C LEU A 125 -26.25 8.02 18.20
N LEU A 126 -27.43 8.61 18.11
CA LEU A 126 -28.37 8.70 19.23
C LEU A 126 -28.85 7.31 19.65
N LEU A 127 -29.20 6.45 18.69
CA LEU A 127 -29.56 5.06 18.94
C LEU A 127 -28.41 4.28 19.58
N LEU A 128 -27.19 4.44 19.07
CA LEU A 128 -26.00 3.81 19.64
C LEU A 128 -25.80 4.26 21.10
N ASN A 129 -25.83 5.56 21.36
CA ASN A 129 -25.67 6.10 22.71
C ASN A 129 -26.75 5.59 23.67
N ALA A 130 -28.00 5.51 23.21
CA ALA A 130 -29.11 4.99 23.99
C ALA A 130 -28.96 3.48 24.30
N ASN A 131 -28.44 2.70 23.35
CA ASN A 131 -28.38 1.24 23.45
C ASN A 131 -27.08 0.70 24.08
N ILE A 132 -25.98 1.48 24.09
CA ILE A 132 -24.70 1.05 24.67
C ILE A 132 -24.85 0.50 26.10
N PRO A 133 -25.57 1.16 27.03
CA PRO A 133 -25.67 0.67 28.41
C PRO A 133 -26.34 -0.71 28.55
N GLN A 134 -27.19 -1.10 27.59
CA GLN A 134 -27.90 -2.39 27.58
C GLN A 134 -27.27 -3.42 26.63
N ASN A 135 -26.25 -3.04 25.86
CA ASN A 135 -25.62 -3.91 24.88
C ASN A 135 -24.50 -4.75 25.51
N ASP A 136 -24.77 -6.03 25.77
CA ASP A 136 -23.81 -6.98 26.35
C ASP A 136 -22.58 -7.28 25.44
N LYS A 137 -22.66 -6.90 24.17
CA LYS A 137 -21.56 -7.02 23.19
C LYS A 137 -20.60 -5.83 23.19
N VAL A 138 -20.92 -4.74 23.89
CA VAL A 138 -20.06 -3.56 23.96
C VAL A 138 -19.77 -3.22 25.42
N ARG A 139 -18.49 -3.05 25.77
CA ARG A 139 -18.06 -2.71 27.12
C ARG A 139 -17.21 -1.46 27.10
N LEU A 140 -17.56 -0.49 27.94
CA LEU A 140 -16.74 0.69 28.19
C LEU A 140 -15.74 0.37 29.30
N LEU A 141 -14.45 0.50 29.00
CA LEU A 141 -13.35 0.22 29.91
C LEU A 141 -12.80 1.53 30.48
N TRP A 142 -12.59 1.56 31.80
CA TRP A 142 -12.09 2.74 32.52
C TRP A 142 -10.56 2.81 32.60
N ARG A 143 -9.84 1.81 32.08
CA ARG A 143 -8.38 1.71 32.12
C ARG A 143 -7.84 1.17 30.78
N GLY A 144 -6.62 1.57 30.44
CA GLY A 144 -5.94 1.20 29.20
C GLY A 144 -6.18 2.19 28.05
N ASP A 145 -5.39 2.05 26.98
CA ASP A 145 -5.46 2.94 25.81
C ASP A 145 -6.74 2.73 24.99
N ASN A 146 -7.32 1.52 25.03
CA ASN A 146 -8.58 1.19 24.37
C ASN A 146 -9.74 1.16 25.36
N ARG A 147 -10.57 2.21 25.34
CA ARG A 147 -11.72 2.38 26.24
C ARG A 147 -13.01 1.72 25.77
N ILE A 148 -13.03 1.15 24.57
CA ILE A 148 -14.18 0.45 23.99
C ILE A 148 -13.74 -0.98 23.66
N SER A 149 -14.43 -1.96 24.23
CA SER A 149 -14.24 -3.38 23.95
C SER A 149 -15.49 -3.94 23.28
N ILE A 150 -15.32 -4.58 22.13
CA ILE A 150 -16.39 -5.21 21.37
C ILE A 150 -16.22 -6.71 21.49
N THR A 151 -17.29 -7.41 21.85
CA THR A 151 -17.31 -8.88 21.91
C THR A 151 -17.02 -9.45 20.52
N PRO A 152 -16.03 -10.35 20.37
CA PRO A 152 -15.72 -10.98 19.10
C PRO A 152 -16.94 -11.70 18.50
N PHE A 153 -16.97 -11.81 17.18
CA PHE A 153 -17.98 -12.60 16.51
C PHE A 153 -17.96 -14.04 17.01
N LYS A 154 -19.14 -14.64 17.12
CA LYS A 154 -19.23 -16.09 17.34
C LYS A 154 -18.61 -16.78 16.12
N PRO A 155 -17.80 -17.83 16.33
CA PRO A 155 -17.32 -18.65 15.23
C PRO A 155 -18.49 -19.11 14.36
N LEU A 156 -18.31 -19.02 13.04
CA LEU A 156 -19.25 -19.60 12.10
C LEU A 156 -19.37 -21.11 12.39
N PRO A 157 -20.56 -21.70 12.25
CA PRO A 157 -20.70 -23.14 12.33
C PRO A 157 -19.82 -23.79 11.27
N GLU A 158 -19.20 -24.91 11.61
CA GLU A 158 -18.38 -25.64 10.64
C GLU A 158 -19.24 -26.05 9.43
N PRO A 159 -18.75 -25.87 8.20
CA PRO A 159 -19.42 -26.39 7.01
C PRO A 159 -19.66 -27.89 7.13
N LYS A 160 -20.83 -28.36 6.68
CA LYS A 160 -21.24 -29.78 6.81
C LYS A 160 -20.20 -30.75 6.23
N ASP A 161 -19.57 -30.39 5.13
CA ASP A 161 -18.64 -31.27 4.40
C ASP A 161 -17.19 -31.16 4.88
N LEU A 162 -16.88 -30.26 5.82
CA LEU A 162 -15.50 -30.02 6.28
C LEU A 162 -14.88 -31.29 6.87
N ALA A 163 -15.65 -32.08 7.62
CA ALA A 163 -15.19 -33.32 8.22
C ALA A 163 -14.86 -34.38 7.16
N SER A 164 -15.70 -34.51 6.13
CA SER A 164 -15.47 -35.45 5.02
C SER A 164 -14.22 -35.06 4.23
N ILE A 165 -14.06 -33.78 3.89
CA ILE A 165 -12.87 -33.28 3.19
C ILE A 165 -11.60 -33.53 4.02
N LYS A 166 -11.62 -33.23 5.33
CA LYS A 166 -10.48 -33.51 6.22
C LYS A 166 -10.13 -34.99 6.25
N SER A 167 -11.13 -35.88 6.25
CA SER A 167 -10.92 -37.33 6.23
C SER A 167 -10.28 -37.79 4.91
N GLU A 168 -10.80 -37.36 3.77
CA GLU A 168 -10.24 -37.70 2.45
C GLU A 168 -8.82 -37.19 2.26
N ILE A 169 -8.54 -35.94 2.67
CA ILE A 169 -7.17 -35.39 2.65
C ILE A 169 -6.24 -36.24 3.53
N GLY A 170 -6.69 -36.60 4.74
CA GLY A 170 -5.90 -37.43 5.66
C GLY A 170 -5.65 -38.85 5.17
N GLN A 171 -6.59 -39.45 4.44
CA GLN A 171 -6.41 -40.77 3.81
C GLN A 171 -5.43 -40.71 2.64
N ARG A 172 -5.51 -39.67 1.81
CA ARG A 172 -4.68 -39.53 0.61
C ARG A 172 -3.25 -39.09 0.92
N TRP A 173 -3.05 -38.27 1.96
CA TRP A 173 -1.75 -37.77 2.39
C TRP A 173 -1.58 -37.94 3.91
N PRO A 174 -1.42 -39.18 4.40
CA PRO A 174 -1.24 -39.41 5.82
C PRO A 174 0.09 -38.79 6.30
N MET A 175 0.06 -38.18 7.50
CA MET A 175 1.25 -37.78 8.26
C MET A 175 2.21 -36.79 7.58
N THR A 176 1.79 -36.06 6.54
CA THR A 176 2.67 -35.08 5.89
C THR A 176 2.53 -33.70 6.55
N GLY A 177 3.61 -33.21 7.16
CA GLY A 177 3.64 -31.87 7.73
C GLY A 177 3.56 -30.80 6.64
N LEU A 178 2.78 -29.74 6.85
CA LEU A 178 2.64 -28.65 5.87
C LEU A 178 4.00 -28.04 5.48
N LEU A 179 4.94 -27.95 6.43
CA LEU A 179 6.28 -27.45 6.16
C LEU A 179 7.08 -28.41 5.25
N ASP A 180 6.88 -29.72 5.37
CA ASP A 180 7.50 -30.70 4.49
C ASP A 180 6.91 -30.64 3.09
N VAL A 181 5.58 -30.53 2.96
CA VAL A 181 4.95 -30.32 1.64
C VAL A 181 5.48 -29.05 0.97
N LEU A 182 5.60 -27.97 1.74
CA LEU A 182 6.14 -26.70 1.23
C LEU A 182 7.61 -26.83 0.82
N LYS A 183 8.42 -27.56 1.60
CA LYS A 183 9.83 -27.83 1.31
C LYS A 183 9.99 -28.65 0.02
N GLU A 184 9.24 -29.75 -0.13
CA GLU A 184 9.28 -30.59 -1.33
C GLU A 184 8.85 -29.79 -2.57
N ALA A 185 7.73 -29.06 -2.49
CA ALA A 185 7.28 -28.20 -3.59
C ALA A 185 8.33 -27.15 -3.96
N ALA A 186 9.03 -26.58 -2.98
CA ALA A 186 10.09 -25.61 -3.21
C ALA A 186 11.33 -26.22 -3.88
N LEU A 187 11.68 -27.46 -3.55
CA LEU A 187 12.77 -28.22 -4.19
C LEU A 187 12.41 -28.61 -5.62
N ASP A 188 11.19 -29.09 -5.85
CA ASP A 188 10.72 -29.53 -7.17
C ASP A 188 10.59 -28.37 -8.17
N THR A 189 10.11 -27.21 -7.70
CA THR A 189 9.82 -26.06 -8.58
C THR A 189 10.96 -25.04 -8.65
N GLY A 190 11.91 -25.08 -7.72
CA GLY A 190 12.92 -24.03 -7.56
C GLY A 190 12.34 -22.71 -7.04
N LEU A 191 11.16 -22.73 -6.39
CA LEU A 191 10.45 -21.53 -5.91
C LEU A 191 11.34 -20.55 -5.12
N MET A 192 12.31 -21.06 -4.35
CA MET A 192 13.18 -20.22 -3.53
C MET A 192 14.06 -19.28 -4.36
N ASP A 193 14.38 -19.64 -5.61
CA ASP A 193 15.21 -18.82 -6.49
C ASP A 193 14.46 -17.59 -7.05
N ALA A 194 13.13 -17.56 -6.96
CA ALA A 194 12.30 -16.42 -7.38
C ALA A 194 12.31 -15.26 -6.37
N PHE A 195 12.83 -15.46 -5.16
CA PHE A 195 12.90 -14.42 -4.13
C PHE A 195 14.15 -13.57 -4.31
N GLU A 196 13.98 -12.39 -4.90
CA GLU A 196 15.05 -11.41 -5.08
C GLU A 196 15.25 -10.54 -3.85
N THR A 197 16.48 -10.08 -3.65
CA THR A 197 16.84 -9.23 -2.51
C THR A 197 16.74 -7.74 -2.87
N SER A 198 16.28 -6.94 -1.92
CA SER A 198 16.41 -5.48 -1.95
C SER A 198 17.79 -4.97 -1.50
N ALA A 199 18.70 -5.85 -1.06
CA ALA A 199 20.03 -5.49 -0.59
C ALA A 199 21.08 -5.48 -1.71
N SER A 200 22.10 -4.62 -1.59
CA SER A 200 23.25 -4.60 -2.51
C SER A 200 24.18 -5.81 -2.35
N ARG A 201 24.12 -6.53 -1.23
CA ARG A 201 24.93 -7.72 -0.96
C ARG A 201 24.19 -8.67 -0.02
N VAL A 202 24.33 -9.97 -0.26
CA VAL A 202 23.84 -11.05 0.60
C VAL A 202 25.03 -11.89 1.07
N THR A 203 25.19 -12.02 2.39
CA THR A 203 26.22 -12.85 3.04
C THR A 203 25.56 -14.04 3.73
N LEU A 204 24.78 -14.82 2.98
CA LEU A 204 24.14 -16.05 3.44
C LEU A 204 24.40 -17.15 2.42
N SER A 205 24.59 -18.38 2.88
CA SER A 205 24.60 -19.53 1.97
C SER A 205 23.21 -19.73 1.38
N LYS A 206 23.14 -20.29 0.16
CA LYS A 206 21.86 -20.60 -0.48
C LYS A 206 20.97 -21.49 0.40
N ALA A 207 21.56 -22.49 1.06
CA ALA A 207 20.84 -23.39 1.96
C ALA A 207 20.24 -22.66 3.17
N ALA A 208 21.01 -21.79 3.83
CA ALA A 208 20.52 -21.01 4.97
C ALA A 208 19.43 -20.01 4.55
N LEU A 209 19.57 -19.40 3.38
CA LEU A 209 18.55 -18.51 2.82
C LEU A 209 17.25 -19.28 2.53
N ALA A 210 17.33 -20.42 1.84
CA ALA A 210 16.17 -21.25 1.52
C ALA A 210 15.43 -21.74 2.78
N GLN A 211 16.16 -22.21 3.79
CA GLN A 211 15.58 -22.61 5.07
C GLN A 211 14.81 -21.45 5.74
N ARG A 212 15.43 -20.26 5.80
CA ARG A 212 14.80 -19.08 6.41
C ARG A 212 13.60 -18.58 5.62
N LEU A 213 13.67 -18.59 4.28
CA LEU A 213 12.54 -18.25 3.42
C LEU A 213 11.36 -19.21 3.62
N LEU A 214 11.60 -20.52 3.66
CA LEU A 214 10.57 -21.52 3.94
C LEU A 214 9.88 -21.27 5.29
N LEU A 215 10.65 -21.01 6.34
CA LEU A 215 10.11 -20.71 7.67
C LEU A 215 9.34 -19.39 7.70
N CYS A 216 9.81 -18.37 6.97
CA CYS A 216 9.09 -17.11 6.82
C CYS A 216 7.75 -17.30 6.11
N LEU A 217 7.74 -17.99 4.96
CA LEU A 217 6.52 -18.29 4.20
C LEU A 217 5.54 -19.12 5.01
N TYR A 218 6.03 -20.14 5.74
CA TYR A 218 5.21 -20.93 6.64
C TYR A 218 4.58 -20.07 7.75
N GLY A 219 5.38 -19.24 8.42
CA GLY A 219 4.90 -18.38 9.49
C GLY A 219 3.90 -17.31 9.04
N LEU A 220 4.09 -16.75 7.85
CA LEU A 220 3.18 -15.79 7.23
C LEU A 220 1.91 -16.47 6.71
N GLY A 221 2.04 -17.55 5.95
CA GLY A 221 0.91 -18.25 5.30
C GLY A 221 -0.03 -18.93 6.29
N THR A 222 0.47 -19.35 7.46
CA THR A 222 -0.36 -19.96 8.53
C THR A 222 -0.87 -18.95 9.55
N ASN A 223 -0.51 -17.67 9.44
CA ASN A 223 -0.73 -16.64 10.47
C ASN A 223 -0.15 -17.01 11.85
N ALA A 224 0.78 -17.97 11.92
CA ALA A 224 1.43 -18.34 13.17
C ALA A 224 2.40 -17.27 13.69
N GLY A 225 2.98 -16.49 12.76
CA GLY A 225 3.95 -15.43 13.03
C GLY A 225 5.37 -15.94 13.27
N LEU A 226 6.36 -15.12 12.88
CA LEU A 226 7.79 -15.51 12.90
C LEU A 226 8.32 -15.83 14.30
N LYS A 227 7.81 -15.18 15.35
CA LYS A 227 8.22 -15.45 16.75
C LYS A 227 7.90 -16.88 17.17
N ARG A 228 6.72 -17.38 16.80
CA ARG A 228 6.28 -18.73 17.13
C ARG A 228 7.06 -19.78 16.34
N VAL A 229 7.35 -19.48 15.06
CA VAL A 229 8.16 -20.36 14.20
C VAL A 229 9.61 -20.47 14.72
N ALA A 230 10.24 -19.35 15.08
CA ALA A 230 11.57 -19.35 15.69
C ALA A 230 11.59 -20.11 17.03
N GLY A 231 10.56 -19.93 17.87
CA GLY A 231 10.45 -20.66 19.13
C GLY A 231 10.31 -22.19 18.97
N ALA A 232 9.85 -22.66 17.80
CA ALA A 232 9.74 -24.07 17.46
C ALA A 232 10.93 -24.61 16.65
N THR A 233 11.88 -23.75 16.25
CA THR A 233 13.01 -24.10 15.38
C THR A 233 14.33 -23.65 16.03
N PRO A 234 15.06 -24.53 16.73
CA PRO A 234 16.25 -24.16 17.50
C PRO A 234 17.38 -23.54 16.66
N ASP A 235 17.47 -23.90 15.39
CA ASP A 235 18.58 -23.53 14.50
C ASP A 235 18.46 -22.12 13.89
N VAL A 236 17.32 -21.44 14.06
CA VAL A 236 17.06 -20.14 13.44
C VAL A 236 16.40 -19.19 14.43
N SER A 237 17.07 -18.07 14.70
CA SER A 237 16.55 -17.04 15.58
C SER A 237 15.46 -16.18 14.93
N TYR A 238 14.63 -15.54 15.76
CA TYR A 238 13.62 -14.59 15.28
C TYR A 238 14.23 -13.42 14.49
N GLU A 239 15.41 -12.92 14.90
CA GLU A 239 16.09 -11.81 14.23
C GLU A 239 16.55 -12.19 12.82
N GLU A 240 17.00 -13.44 12.64
CA GLU A 240 17.40 -13.96 11.34
C GLU A 240 16.20 -14.13 10.39
N LEU A 241 15.06 -14.62 10.90
CA LEU A 241 13.82 -14.67 10.11
C LEU A 241 13.34 -13.27 9.76
N LEU A 242 13.38 -12.33 10.70
CA LEU A 242 12.95 -10.95 10.46
C LEU A 242 13.85 -10.25 9.42
N HIS A 243 15.16 -10.52 9.45
CA HIS A 243 16.11 -10.01 8.46
C HIS A 243 15.76 -10.49 7.04
N VAL A 244 15.56 -11.81 6.87
CA VAL A 244 15.20 -12.40 5.57
C VAL A 244 13.85 -11.89 5.09
N HIS A 245 12.83 -11.90 5.96
CA HIS A 245 11.51 -11.37 5.66
C HIS A 245 11.58 -9.95 5.08
N ARG A 246 12.26 -9.02 5.77
CA ARG A 246 12.34 -7.62 5.32
C ARG A 246 13.08 -7.42 4.00
N ARG A 247 14.03 -8.29 3.68
CA ARG A 247 14.92 -8.12 2.53
C ARG A 247 14.44 -8.82 1.27
N PHE A 248 13.69 -9.91 1.41
CA PHE A 248 13.28 -10.79 0.32
C PHE A 248 11.76 -10.89 0.15
N ILE A 249 10.97 -10.57 1.17
CA ILE A 249 9.49 -10.66 1.12
C ILE A 249 8.93 -9.25 1.28
N HIS A 250 8.70 -8.59 0.15
CA HIS A 250 8.11 -7.26 0.10
C HIS A 250 7.04 -7.18 -0.99
N ALA A 251 6.06 -6.30 -0.79
CA ALA A 251 5.11 -5.98 -1.84
C ALA A 251 5.87 -5.46 -3.07
N PRO A 252 5.43 -5.78 -4.30
CA PRO A 252 6.01 -5.20 -5.51
C PRO A 252 5.91 -3.67 -5.43
N ALA A 253 7.02 -2.99 -5.74
CA ALA A 253 7.11 -1.52 -5.73
C ALA A 253 6.18 -0.89 -6.78
#